data_AF-A0A1E4Y6F0-F1
#
_entry.id   AF-A0A1E4Y6F0-F1
#
_cell.length_a   1.000
_cell.length_b   1.000
_cell.length_c   1.000
_cell.angle_alpha   90.00
_cell.angle_beta   90.00
_cell.angle_gamma   90.00
#
_symmetry.space_group_name_H-M   'P 1'
#
loop_
_entity.id
_entity.type
_entity.pdbx_description
1 polymer ?
#
loop_
_entity_poly.entity_id
_entity_poly.type
_entity_poly.pdbx_seq_one_letter_code
_entity_poly.pdbx_strand_id
1 'polypeptide(L)' 'MKLNVRNASGGMVPLSSFATADRRKGDPQIVGYNGYPTIRITGEAAVAKSSGATMVFFVFVLSLLRTKRTAE' A
#
# COMPACT_ATOMS: atom_id res chain seq x y z
N MET A 1 14.54 16.83 12.67
CA MET A 1 14.76 17.48 11.36
C MET A 1 15.80 18.59 11.57
N LYS A 2 16.96 18.56 10.90
CA LYS A 2 18.02 19.60 11.02
C LYS A 2 18.08 20.46 9.75
N LEU A 3 16.94 21.05 9.38
CA LEU A 3 16.85 21.97 8.25
C LEU A 3 16.55 23.37 8.81
N ASN A 4 17.37 24.35 8.45
CA ASN A 4 17.16 25.74 8.83
C ASN A 4 16.59 26.50 7.64
N VAL A 5 15.55 27.30 7.87
CA VAL A 5 14.88 28.11 6.84
C VAL A 5 15.03 29.59 7.19
N ARG A 6 15.10 30.44 6.17
CA ARG A 6 15.24 31.89 6.35
C ARG A 6 13.89 32.50 6.73
N ASN A 7 13.82 33.24 7.83
CA ASN A 7 12.64 34.02 8.20
C ASN A 7 12.58 35.34 7.41
N ALA A 8 11.43 36.03 7.46
CA ALA A 8 11.23 37.31 6.75
C ALA A 8 12.21 38.42 7.21
N SER A 9 12.69 38.36 8.44
CA SER A 9 13.70 39.26 8.99
C SER A 9 15.15 38.87 8.64
N GLY A 10 15.34 37.85 7.79
CA GLY A 10 16.65 37.38 7.33
C GLY A 10 17.43 36.49 8.30
N GLY A 11 16.86 36.18 9.46
CA GLY A 11 17.42 35.23 10.43
C GLY A 11 17.13 33.78 10.05
N MET A 12 18.01 32.85 10.46
CA MET A 12 17.81 31.42 10.25
C MET A 12 17.02 30.83 11.42
N VAL A 13 15.90 30.16 11.13
CA VAL A 13 15.09 29.46 12.12
C VAL A 13 14.99 27.96 11.80
N PRO A 14 15.04 27.08 12.82
CA PRO A 14 14.84 25.66 12.60
C PRO A 14 13.44 25.38 12.04
N LEU A 15 13.34 24.57 10.99
CA LEU A 15 12.05 24.15 10.42
C LEU A 15 11.19 23.37 11.43
N SER A 16 11.83 22.73 12.41
CA SER A 16 11.15 22.05 13.52
C SER A 16 10.33 22.97 14.42
N SER A 17 10.55 24.30 14.35
CA SER A 17 9.76 25.26 15.15
C SER A 17 8.35 25.46 14.61
N PHE A 18 8.07 25.08 13.36
CA PHE A 18 6.78 25.32 12.71
C PHE A 18 6.23 24.14 11.89
N ALA A 19 7.04 23.10 11.65
CA ALA A 19 6.62 21.91 10.92
C ALA A 19 7.12 20.61 11.58
N THR A 20 6.23 19.63 11.68
CA THR A 20 6.56 18.27 12.15
C THR A 20 6.65 17.34 10.96
N ALA A 21 7.71 16.53 10.90
CA ALA A 21 7.89 15.53 9.86
C ALA A 21 7.54 14.14 10.39
N ASP A 22 6.46 13.57 9.86
CA ASP A 22 6.05 12.20 10.15
C ASP A 22 6.51 11.25 9.04
N ARG A 23 7.04 10.09 9.44
CA ARG A 23 7.38 9.04 8.50
C ARG A 23 6.11 8.26 8.16
N ARG A 24 5.53 8.57 7.01
CA ARG A 24 4.39 7.81 6.48
C ARG A 24 4.87 6.82 5.42
N LYS A 25 4.34 5.60 5.47
CA LYS A 25 4.52 4.61 4.40
C LYS A 25 3.47 4.91 3.33
N GLY A 26 3.91 5.46 2.21
CA GLY A 26 3.07 5.58 1.02
C GLY A 26 3.05 4.28 0.21
N ASP A 27 2.05 4.12 -0.65
CA ASP A 27 2.00 3.00 -1.58
C ASP A 27 3.11 3.15 -2.64
N PRO A 28 3.94 2.12 -2.86
CA PRO A 28 4.99 2.16 -3.88
C PRO A 28 4.44 2.19 -5.30
N GLN A 29 3.20 1.73 -5.51
CA GLN A 29 2.54 1.70 -6.80
C GLN A 29 1.04 1.87 -6.65
N ILE A 30 0.46 2.79 -7.43
CA ILE A 30 -0.98 2.89 -7.60
C ILE A 30 -1.39 1.92 -8.70
N VAL A 31 -2.01 0.81 -8.32
CA VAL A 31 -2.54 -0.21 -9.22
C VAL A 31 -4.06 -0.05 -9.31
N GLY A 32 -4.57 -0.02 -10.54
CA GLY A 32 -5.99 0.12 -10.82
C GLY A 32 -6.44 -0.78 -11.98
N TYR A 33 -7.70 -1.20 -11.92
CA TYR A 33 -8.35 -1.95 -12.99
C TYR A 33 -9.73 -1.34 -13.23
N ASN A 34 -10.04 -0.96 -14.47
CA ASN A 34 -11.29 -0.30 -14.86
C ASN A 34 -11.67 0.91 -13.98
N GLY A 35 -10.67 1.70 -13.55
CA GLY A 35 -10.87 2.89 -12.71
C GLY A 35 -10.99 2.62 -11.21
N TYR A 36 -10.95 1.37 -10.76
CA TYR A 36 -11.00 1.01 -9.35
C TYR A 36 -9.61 0.68 -8.78
N PRO A 37 -9.27 1.11 -7.56
CA PRO A 37 -8.04 0.72 -6.90
C PRO A 37 -8.04 -0.80 -6.70
N THR A 38 -7.01 -1.48 -7.20
CA THR A 38 -6.97 -2.93 -7.30
C THR A 38 -5.59 -3.44 -6.92
N ILE A 39 -5.52 -4.61 -6.29
CA ILE A 39 -4.25 -5.30 -6.02
C ILE A 39 -4.09 -6.42 -7.06
N ARG A 40 -2.94 -6.47 -7.73
CA ARG A 40 -2.61 -7.57 -8.66
C ARG A 40 -1.93 -8.70 -7.89
N ILE A 41 -2.51 -9.89 -7.95
CA ILE A 41 -1.93 -11.12 -7.39
C ILE A 41 -1.71 -12.08 -8.54
N THR A 42 -0.49 -12.59 -8.67
CA THR A 42 -0.11 -13.60 -9.68
C THR A 42 0.30 -14.87 -8.97
N GLY A 43 -0.08 -16.02 -9.53
CA GLY A 43 0.32 -17.31 -9.02
C GLY A 43 0.30 -18.35 -10.13
N GLU A 44 1.22 -19.30 -10.03
CA GLU A 44 1.37 -20.38 -10.99
C GLU A 44 0.96 -21.71 -10.35
N ALA A 45 0.64 -22.68 -11.20
CA ALA A 45 0.34 -24.02 -10.72
C ALA A 45 1.62 -24.66 -10.18
N ALA A 46 1.50 -25.32 -9.01
CA ALA A 46 2.58 -26.17 -8.53
C ALA A 46 2.84 -27.31 -9.53
N VAL A 47 4.08 -27.83 -9.54
CA VAL A 47 4.49 -28.93 -10.43
C VAL A 47 3.49 -30.09 -10.33
N ALA A 48 3.07 -30.61 -11.48
CA ALA A 48 2.05 -31.66 -11.63
C ALA A 48 0.61 -31.26 -11.24
N LYS A 49 0.29 -29.97 -11.10
CA LYS A 49 -1.09 -29.48 -10.95
C LYS A 49 -1.53 -28.68 -12.18
N SER A 50 -2.84 -28.76 -12.47
CA SER A 50 -3.47 -27.98 -13.54
C SER A 50 -3.63 -26.51 -13.14
N SER A 51 -3.61 -25.62 -14.14
CA SER A 51 -4.00 -24.21 -13.99
C SER A 51 -5.43 -24.07 -13.45
N GLY A 52 -6.34 -24.98 -13.80
CA GLY A 52 -7.69 -25.02 -13.25
C GLY A 52 -7.73 -25.26 -11.74
N ALA A 53 -6.86 -26.14 -11.23
CA ALA A 53 -6.73 -26.39 -9.79
C ALA A 53 -6.22 -25.14 -9.04
N THR A 54 -5.34 -24.36 -9.69
CA THR A 54 -4.84 -23.10 -9.14
C THR A 54 -5.92 -22.04 -9.10
N MET A 55 -6.74 -21.92 -10.15
CA MET A 55 -7.86 -20.98 -10.19
C MET A 55 -8.91 -21.29 -9.12
N VAL A 56 -9.26 -22.57 -8.93
CA VAL A 56 -10.18 -22.99 -7.86
C VAL A 56 -9.62 -22.62 -6.49
N PHE A 57 -8.32 -22.84 -6.27
CA PHE A 57 -7.66 -22.47 -5.02
C PHE A 57 -7.70 -20.95 -4.77
N PHE A 58 -7.40 -20.12 -5.77
CA PHE A 58 -7.48 -18.67 -5.66
C PHE A 58 -8.89 -18.19 -5.29
N VAL A 59 -9.91 -18.74 -5.96
CA VAL A 59 -11.33 -18.41 -5.68
C VAL A 59 -11.70 -18.80 -4.25
N PHE A 60 -11.26 -19.98 -3.79
CA PHE A 60 -11.50 -20.46 -2.44
C PHE A 60 -10.86 -19.53 -1.38
N VAL A 61 -9.57 -19.20 -1.53
CA VAL A 61 -8.86 -18.31 -0.59
C VAL A 61 -9.48 -16.91 -0.55
N LEU A 62 -9.85 -16.35 -1.71
CA LEU A 62 -10.45 -15.03 -1.76
C LEU A 62 -11.84 -15.00 -1.09
N SER A 63 -12.58 -16.11 -1.14
CA SER A 63 -13.84 -16.29 -0.40
C SER A 63 -13.63 -16.22 1.11
N LEU A 64 -12.54 -16.82 1.63
CA LEU A 64 -12.20 -16.76 3.05
C LEU A 64 -11.85 -15.34 3.54
N LEU A 65 -11.28 -14.49 2.68
CA LEU A 65 -11.00 -13.10 3.04
C LEU A 65 -12.27 -12.23 3.13
N ARG A 66 -13.36 -12.60 2.45
CA ARG A 66 -14.64 -11.89 2.58
C ARG A 66 -15.29 -12.10 3.94
N THR A 67 -15.27 -13.33 4.46
CA THR A 67 -15.93 -13.64 5.74
C THR A 67 -15.25 -13.00 6.96
N LYS A 68 -13.96 -12.64 6.86
CA LYS A 68 -13.22 -12.02 7.98
C LYS A 68 -13.41 -10.51 8.07
N ARG A 69 -13.93 -9.84 7.04
CA ARG A 69 -14.08 -8.38 7.00
C ARG A 69 -15.42 -7.85 7.52
N THR A 70 -16.38 -8.74 7.78
CA THR A 70 -17.73 -8.40 8.28
C THR A 70 -17.91 -8.70 9.77
N ALA A 71 -16.83 -9.01 10.48
CA ALA A 71 -16.84 -9.42 11.89
C ALA A 71 -16.23 -8.35 12.84
N GLU A 72 -16.04 -7.13 12.35
CA GLU A 72 -15.65 -5.93 13.13
C GLU A 72 -16.66 -4.80 12.90
#